data_AF-A0A3N4VMM5-F1
#
_entry.id   AF-A0A3N4VMM5-F1
#
_cell.length_a   1.000
_cell.length_b   1.000
_cell.length_c   1.000
_cell.angle_alpha   90.00
_cell.angle_beta   90.00
_cell.angle_gamma   90.00
#
_symmetry.space_group_name_H-M   'P 1'
#
loop_
_entity.id
_entity.type
_entity.pdbx_description
1 polymer ?
#
loop_
_entity_poly.entity_id
_entity_poly.type
_entity_poly.pdbx_seq_one_letter_code
_entity_poly.pdbx_strand_id
1 'polypeptide(L)'
;MGRVTDPRTLHYSHFYGLDEPEDTGPVALVVGNCQAESTRILLSGPDLTTIRMPAVHELTASDLPHLDRWVARASFLISQPVRDDYHGLPLGVRQLTARMPHGRTVTVPVIRFAGLYPTHAIVRPPSDASLVPPLVEYHDLLLLAEAAGAPVAPPSVAVVRAVAAQSIAELTRREEAHDTITVSDLFANPSSFDLMRTINHPGNAVFEALAGRVRARLGLSERVADPGRPLLNRVHAPRLPVVVEAFGLPDAPRDHWVVDGADVSADLVRREHLEWYAANPDIVAAGVARHAPTLALFARR
;
A
#
# COMPACT_ATOMS: atom_id res chain seq x y z
N MET A 1 38.67 16.16 3.69
CA MET A 1 38.01 14.86 3.48
C MET A 1 36.52 15.13 3.32
N GLY A 2 36.02 15.17 2.08
CA GLY A 2 34.62 15.54 1.82
C GLY A 2 33.68 14.52 2.45
N ARG A 3 32.70 14.96 3.24
CA ARG A 3 31.66 14.08 3.77
C ARG A 3 30.93 13.44 2.60
N VAL A 4 31.04 12.12 2.46
CA VAL A 4 30.20 11.37 1.53
C VAL A 4 28.78 11.43 2.09
N THR A 5 27.89 12.12 1.40
CA THR A 5 26.46 12.13 1.72
C THR A 5 25.91 10.72 1.52
N ASP A 6 25.16 10.21 2.50
CA ASP A 6 24.64 8.85 2.43
C ASP A 6 23.55 8.71 1.34
N PRO A 7 23.32 7.48 0.82
CA PRO A 7 22.37 7.26 -0.27
C PRO A 7 20.93 7.69 0.04
N ARG A 8 20.47 7.59 1.30
CA ARG A 8 19.11 8.01 1.68
C ARG A 8 19.00 9.53 1.58
N THR A 9 19.97 10.26 2.10
CA THR A 9 19.96 11.73 2.04
C THR A 9 19.99 12.24 0.60
N LEU A 10 20.77 11.59 -0.29
CA LEU A 10 20.75 11.90 -1.73
C LEU A 10 19.40 11.56 -2.37
N HIS A 11 18.80 10.43 -2.01
CA HIS A 11 17.53 9.98 -2.58
C HIS A 11 16.34 10.91 -2.24
N TYR A 12 16.38 11.53 -1.06
CA TYR A 12 15.41 12.52 -0.58
C TYR A 12 16.04 13.92 -0.50
N SER A 13 16.85 14.29 -1.49
CA SER A 13 17.64 15.54 -1.50
C SER A 13 16.81 16.78 -1.19
N HIS A 14 15.63 16.92 -1.80
CA HIS A 14 14.71 18.03 -1.54
C HIS A 14 14.25 18.04 -0.08
N PHE A 15 13.86 16.89 0.47
CA PHE A 15 13.39 16.77 1.85
C PHE A 15 14.48 17.21 2.84
N TYR A 16 15.70 16.71 2.66
CA TYR A 16 16.83 17.03 3.54
C TYR A 16 17.44 18.41 3.30
N GLY A 17 17.10 19.08 2.19
CA GLY A 17 17.55 20.44 1.86
C GLY A 17 18.90 20.50 1.16
N LEU A 18 19.27 19.44 0.43
CA LEU A 18 20.48 19.40 -0.40
C LEU A 18 20.28 20.04 -1.78
N ASP A 19 19.05 19.98 -2.30
CA ASP A 19 18.66 20.45 -3.63
C ASP A 19 17.24 20.97 -3.51
N GLU A 20 17.05 22.13 -2.87
CA GLU A 20 15.69 22.67 -2.69
C GLU A 20 15.21 23.33 -3.99
N PRO A 21 13.97 23.05 -4.44
CA PRO A 21 13.42 23.71 -5.62
C PRO A 21 13.35 25.23 -5.43
N GLU A 22 13.85 25.98 -6.40
CA GLU A 22 13.76 27.45 -6.46
C GLU A 22 12.30 27.89 -6.77
N ASP A 23 11.87 29.00 -6.16
CA ASP A 23 10.56 29.64 -6.35
C ASP A 23 9.37 28.67 -6.43
N THR A 24 9.05 28.05 -5.30
CA THR A 24 7.96 27.09 -5.23
C THR A 24 6.64 27.85 -5.19
N GLY A 25 5.80 27.65 -6.20
CA GLY A 25 4.35 27.81 -6.05
C GLY A 25 3.79 26.94 -4.91
N PRO A 26 2.50 26.57 -4.93
CA PRO A 26 1.93 25.75 -3.86
C PRO A 26 2.73 24.46 -3.61
N VAL A 27 3.12 24.23 -2.35
CA VAL A 27 3.88 23.04 -1.93
C VAL A 27 2.94 21.97 -1.41
N ALA A 28 3.11 20.73 -1.86
CA ALA A 28 2.40 19.56 -1.36
C ALA A 28 3.33 18.52 -0.73
N LEU A 29 2.92 18.03 0.44
CA LEU A 29 3.46 16.83 1.07
C LEU A 29 2.48 15.67 0.90
N VAL A 30 3.02 14.49 0.58
CA VAL A 30 2.23 13.25 0.51
C VAL A 30 2.75 12.29 1.58
N VAL A 31 1.96 12.03 2.61
CA VAL A 31 2.36 11.27 3.80
C VAL A 31 1.59 9.95 3.85
N GLY A 32 2.31 8.85 4.02
CA GLY A 32 1.71 7.52 4.09
C GLY A 32 2.75 6.42 3.95
N ASN A 33 2.30 5.20 3.66
CA ASN A 33 3.17 4.08 3.35
C ASN A 33 3.78 4.21 1.93
N CYS A 34 4.28 3.11 1.37
CA CYS A 34 4.86 3.07 0.02
C CYS A 34 3.96 3.65 -1.10
N GLN A 35 2.63 3.69 -0.90
CA GLN A 35 1.66 4.27 -1.85
C GLN A 35 1.75 5.80 -1.92
N ALA A 36 2.28 6.46 -0.90
CA ALA A 36 2.42 7.92 -0.85
C ALA A 36 3.32 8.43 -1.98
N GLU A 37 4.44 7.75 -2.24
CA GLU A 37 5.34 8.15 -3.33
C GLU A 37 4.69 7.98 -4.70
N SER A 38 3.91 6.91 -4.91
CA SER A 38 3.19 6.69 -6.16
C SER A 38 2.12 7.76 -6.39
N THR A 39 1.41 8.14 -5.32
CA THR A 39 0.44 9.23 -5.35
C THR A 39 1.13 10.56 -5.64
N ARG A 40 2.28 10.84 -5.00
CA ARG A 40 3.08 12.05 -5.22
C ARG A 40 3.51 12.21 -6.68
N ILE A 41 4.03 11.14 -7.28
CA ILE A 41 4.49 11.14 -8.68
C ILE A 41 3.37 11.61 -9.62
N LEU A 42 2.15 11.11 -9.43
CA LEU A 42 1.02 11.47 -10.29
C LEU A 42 0.38 12.81 -9.95
N LEU A 43 0.49 13.28 -8.70
CA LEU A 43 0.03 14.62 -8.31
C LEU A 43 0.91 15.74 -8.86
N SER A 44 2.21 15.48 -9.03
CA SER A 44 3.19 16.48 -9.44
C SER A 44 2.80 17.16 -10.75
N GLY A 45 3.01 18.48 -10.83
CA GLY A 45 2.67 19.29 -12.01
C GLY A 45 3.25 20.70 -11.93
N PRO A 46 3.15 21.50 -12.99
CA PRO A 46 3.68 22.87 -13.01
C PRO A 46 2.99 23.81 -12.00
N ASP A 47 1.77 23.47 -11.56
CA ASP A 47 0.98 24.21 -10.59
C ASP A 47 1.13 23.71 -9.14
N LEU A 48 1.94 22.67 -8.93
CA LEU A 48 2.09 22.02 -7.62
C LEU A 48 3.50 21.41 -7.46
N THR A 49 4.30 22.02 -6.58
CA THR A 49 5.59 21.45 -6.19
C THR A 49 5.36 20.35 -5.16
N THR A 50 5.67 19.10 -5.51
CA THR A 50 5.60 17.97 -4.57
C THR A 50 6.97 17.62 -4.02
N ILE A 51 7.08 17.40 -2.71
CA ILE A 51 8.35 17.03 -2.07
C ILE A 51 8.41 15.53 -1.86
N ARG A 52 9.42 14.89 -2.44
CA ARG A 52 9.72 13.48 -2.20
C ARG A 52 10.28 13.33 -0.79
N MET A 53 9.69 12.45 0.01
CA MET A 53 10.11 12.20 1.40
C MET A 53 10.04 10.70 1.73
N PRO A 54 10.71 10.24 2.81
CA PRO A 54 10.57 8.87 3.29
C PRO A 54 9.12 8.49 3.59
N ALA A 55 8.79 7.21 3.48
CA ALA A 55 7.48 6.73 3.90
C ALA A 55 7.32 6.90 5.42
N VAL A 56 6.09 7.05 5.90
CA VAL A 56 5.81 7.40 7.31
C VAL A 56 6.38 6.39 8.32
N HIS A 57 6.51 5.12 7.93
CA HIS A 57 7.10 4.07 8.78
C HIS A 57 8.63 4.02 8.75
N GLU A 58 9.25 4.77 7.83
CA GLU A 58 10.70 4.93 7.70
C GLU A 58 11.19 6.23 8.35
N LEU A 59 10.28 7.08 8.85
CA LEU A 59 10.63 8.32 9.53
C LEU A 59 11.14 8.03 10.94
N THR A 60 12.18 8.77 11.31
CA THR A 60 12.84 8.69 12.61
C THR A 60 12.83 10.06 13.29
N ALA A 61 13.24 10.13 14.56
CA ALA A 61 13.35 11.39 15.28
C ALA A 61 14.28 12.42 14.59
N SER A 62 15.35 11.96 13.91
CA SER A 62 16.26 12.84 13.18
C SER A 62 15.64 13.46 11.92
N ASP A 63 14.55 12.90 11.40
CA ASP A 63 13.85 13.43 10.23
C ASP A 63 12.88 14.58 10.62
N LEU A 64 12.52 14.72 11.89
CA LEU A 64 11.51 15.68 12.35
C LEU A 64 11.84 17.14 12.02
N PRO A 65 13.07 17.65 12.21
CA PRO A 65 13.38 19.04 11.84
C PRO A 65 13.18 19.32 10.34
N HIS A 66 13.45 18.34 9.48
CA HIS A 66 13.25 18.44 8.04
C HIS A 66 11.75 18.40 7.68
N LEU A 67 11.01 17.51 8.34
CA LEU A 67 9.56 17.42 8.20
C LEU A 67 8.87 18.72 8.63
N ASP A 68 9.21 19.25 9.80
CA ASP A 68 8.60 20.47 10.35
C ASP A 68 8.82 21.68 9.44
N ARG A 69 10.03 21.81 8.86
CA ARG A 69 10.33 22.85 7.86
C ARG A 69 9.40 22.77 6.66
N TRP A 70 9.17 21.56 6.13
CA TRP A 70 8.32 21.37 4.97
C TRP A 70 6.83 21.49 5.29
N VAL A 71 6.38 20.99 6.45
CA VAL A 71 4.99 21.11 6.91
C VAL A 71 4.62 22.58 7.10
N ALA A 72 5.52 23.41 7.65
CA ALA A 72 5.30 24.84 7.81
C ALA A 72 5.16 25.59 6.46
N ARG A 73 5.79 25.09 5.39
CA ARG A 73 5.74 25.64 4.03
C ARG A 73 4.60 25.06 3.18
N ALA A 74 4.00 23.96 3.60
CA ALA A 74 3.05 23.21 2.78
C ALA A 74 1.73 23.98 2.64
N SER A 75 1.31 24.18 1.39
CA SER A 75 -0.05 24.60 1.05
C SER A 75 -1.03 23.43 1.16
N PHE A 76 -0.54 22.21 0.88
CA PHE A 76 -1.35 20.99 0.87
C PHE A 76 -0.66 19.84 1.60
N LEU A 77 -1.43 19.11 2.39
CA LEU A 77 -1.04 17.82 2.95
C LEU A 77 -2.01 16.76 2.41
N ILE A 78 -1.47 15.81 1.66
CA ILE A 78 -2.20 14.64 1.19
C ILE A 78 -1.76 13.49 2.08
N SER A 79 -2.62 13.02 2.99
CA SER A 79 -2.21 12.03 3.98
C SER A 79 -3.07 10.78 3.96
N GLN A 80 -2.45 9.62 4.06
CA GLN A 80 -3.17 8.44 4.54
C GLN A 80 -3.58 8.64 6.01
N PRO A 81 -4.61 7.93 6.51
CA PRO A 81 -4.93 7.94 7.93
C PRO A 81 -3.75 7.39 8.74
N VAL A 82 -3.02 8.29 9.40
CA VAL A 82 -1.95 7.97 10.35
C VAL A 82 -2.41 8.43 11.71
N ARG A 83 -2.35 7.53 12.69
CA ARG A 83 -2.72 7.84 14.08
C ARG A 83 -1.70 8.80 14.69
N ASP A 84 -2.15 9.58 15.67
CA ASP A 84 -1.26 10.39 16.48
C ASP A 84 -0.21 9.50 17.19
N ASP A 85 0.99 10.05 17.34
CA ASP A 85 2.13 9.39 17.98
C ASP A 85 2.51 8.05 17.32
N TYR A 86 2.34 7.98 16.00
CA TYR A 86 2.76 6.81 15.22
C TYR A 86 4.27 6.58 15.37
N HIS A 87 4.63 5.39 15.84
CA HIS A 87 6.00 5.01 16.21
C HIS A 87 6.65 5.96 17.25
N GLY A 88 5.83 6.57 18.12
CA GLY A 88 6.32 7.50 19.15
C GLY A 88 6.71 8.88 18.59
N LEU A 89 6.36 9.17 17.34
CA LEU A 89 6.66 10.42 16.66
C LEU A 89 5.36 11.16 16.33
N PRO A 90 5.36 12.51 16.31
CA PRO A 90 4.17 13.30 16.03
C PRO A 90 3.82 13.28 14.53
N LEU A 91 3.47 12.11 13.99
CA LEU A 91 3.25 11.87 12.56
C LEU A 91 1.76 11.70 12.21
N GLY A 92 0.87 11.82 13.20
CA GLY A 92 -0.55 11.70 12.96
C GLY A 92 -1.08 12.79 12.04
N VAL A 93 -2.11 12.46 11.26
CA VAL A 93 -2.70 13.42 10.31
C VAL A 93 -3.14 14.70 11.04
N ARG A 94 -3.76 14.58 12.22
CA ARG A 94 -4.14 15.72 13.07
C ARG A 94 -2.94 16.55 13.51
N GLN A 95 -1.88 15.88 13.96
CA GLN A 95 -0.64 16.54 14.42
C GLN A 95 0.08 17.27 13.27
N LEU A 96 0.08 16.70 12.06
CA LEU A 96 0.65 17.34 10.87
C LEU A 96 -0.21 18.53 10.42
N THR A 97 -1.53 18.36 10.31
CA THR A 97 -2.45 19.45 9.95
C THR A 97 -2.35 20.63 10.91
N ALA A 98 -2.25 20.39 12.22
CA ALA A 98 -2.13 21.46 13.22
C ALA A 98 -0.85 22.33 13.07
N ARG A 99 0.17 21.83 12.37
CA ARG A 99 1.43 22.55 12.08
C ARG A 99 1.42 23.26 10.73
N MET A 100 0.31 23.22 9.99
CA MET A 100 0.13 23.92 8.71
C MET A 100 -0.68 25.20 8.92
N PRO A 101 -0.06 26.38 9.13
CA PRO A 101 -0.78 27.60 9.51
C PRO A 101 -1.80 28.08 8.47
N HIS A 102 -1.56 27.79 7.18
CA HIS A 102 -2.39 28.24 6.05
C HIS A 102 -2.70 27.11 5.05
N GLY A 103 -2.45 25.86 5.44
CA GLY A 103 -2.56 24.71 4.55
C GLY A 103 -3.92 24.02 4.60
N ARG A 104 -4.20 23.21 3.58
CA ARG A 104 -5.36 22.31 3.54
C ARG A 104 -4.90 20.87 3.55
N THR A 105 -5.63 20.02 4.26
CA THR A 105 -5.39 18.58 4.29
C THR A 105 -6.45 17.84 3.50
N VAL A 106 -6.03 16.85 2.71
CA VAL A 106 -6.90 15.86 2.05
C VAL A 106 -6.45 14.48 2.48
N THR A 107 -7.37 13.66 2.95
CA THR A 107 -7.08 12.28 3.30
C THR A 107 -7.28 11.36 2.10
N VAL A 108 -6.39 10.39 1.94
CA VAL A 108 -6.45 9.36 0.88
C VAL A 108 -6.39 7.98 1.52
N PRO A 109 -7.07 6.97 0.97
CA PRO A 109 -7.14 5.68 1.64
C PRO A 109 -5.79 4.94 1.55
N VAL A 110 -5.57 4.03 2.51
CA VAL A 110 -4.59 2.96 2.31
C VAL A 110 -5.25 1.91 1.43
N ILE A 111 -4.90 1.91 0.15
CA ILE A 111 -5.56 1.07 -0.86
C ILE A 111 -5.20 -0.38 -0.60
N ARG A 112 -6.22 -1.19 -0.35
CA ARG A 112 -6.09 -2.65 -0.27
C ARG A 112 -7.27 -3.31 -0.97
N PHE A 113 -6.98 -4.27 -1.84
CA PHE A 113 -7.99 -5.06 -2.52
C PHE A 113 -7.54 -6.52 -2.64
N ALA A 114 -8.24 -7.42 -1.95
CA ALA A 114 -7.95 -8.85 -1.93
C ALA A 114 -8.65 -9.64 -3.03
N GLY A 115 -9.58 -9.04 -3.80
CA GLY A 115 -10.38 -9.79 -4.78
C GLY A 115 -9.55 -10.47 -5.88
N LEU A 116 -8.45 -9.84 -6.31
CA LEU A 116 -7.52 -10.44 -7.28
C LEU A 116 -6.58 -11.49 -6.66
N TYR A 117 -6.42 -11.48 -5.32
CA TYR A 117 -5.49 -12.35 -4.59
C TYR A 117 -6.18 -12.86 -3.31
N PRO A 118 -7.17 -13.75 -3.43
CA PRO A 118 -8.13 -14.04 -2.36
C PRO A 118 -7.51 -14.75 -1.15
N THR A 119 -6.36 -15.39 -1.32
CA THR A 119 -5.62 -16.07 -0.25
C THR A 119 -4.54 -15.19 0.37
N HIS A 120 -4.25 -14.01 -0.19
CA HIS A 120 -3.17 -13.16 0.31
C HIS A 120 -3.54 -12.46 1.61
N ALA A 121 -2.57 -12.38 2.52
CA ALA A 121 -2.68 -11.65 3.76
C ALA A 121 -1.41 -10.88 4.11
N ILE A 122 -1.58 -9.85 4.93
CA ILE A 122 -0.48 -9.20 5.66
C ILE A 122 -0.79 -9.37 7.13
N VAL A 123 0.11 -10.04 7.83
CA VAL A 123 0.05 -10.28 9.26
C VAL A 123 1.32 -9.67 9.84
N ARG A 124 1.19 -9.03 11.00
CA ARG A 124 2.33 -8.54 11.78
C ARG A 124 2.36 -9.35 13.07
N PRO A 125 3.47 -10.02 13.42
CA PRO A 125 3.50 -10.80 14.64
C PRO A 125 3.41 -9.85 15.85
N PRO A 126 2.72 -10.27 16.93
CA PRO A 126 2.66 -9.47 18.15
C PRO A 126 4.03 -9.27 18.81
N SER A 127 4.94 -10.24 18.65
CA SER A 127 6.29 -10.22 19.22
C SER A 127 7.22 -9.21 18.55
N ASP A 128 7.11 -9.06 17.23
CA ASP A 128 7.92 -8.14 16.45
C ASP A 128 7.20 -7.77 15.13
N ALA A 129 6.65 -6.56 15.07
CA ALA A 129 5.92 -6.09 13.89
C ALA A 129 6.81 -5.89 12.64
N SER A 130 8.15 -5.98 12.77
CA SER A 130 9.07 -5.87 11.64
C SER A 130 9.25 -7.18 10.88
N LEU A 131 8.93 -8.32 11.50
CA LEU A 131 9.10 -9.62 10.85
C LEU A 131 8.18 -9.75 9.64
N VAL A 132 8.76 -10.33 8.59
CA VAL A 132 8.11 -10.66 7.32
C VAL A 132 8.57 -12.05 6.88
N PRO A 133 7.72 -12.83 6.20
CA PRO A 133 8.11 -14.13 5.71
C PRO A 133 9.17 -13.99 4.58
N PRO A 134 10.01 -15.02 4.37
CA PRO A 134 11.10 -14.96 3.39
C PRO A 134 10.59 -14.91 1.95
N LEU A 135 11.45 -14.46 1.03
CA LEU A 135 11.25 -14.33 -0.43
C LEU A 135 10.21 -13.28 -0.86
N VAL A 136 9.03 -13.27 -0.24
CA VAL A 136 7.95 -12.33 -0.51
C VAL A 136 7.28 -11.95 0.81
N GLU A 137 7.02 -10.66 1.01
CA GLU A 137 6.52 -10.09 2.28
C GLU A 137 5.00 -10.23 2.47
N TYR A 138 4.44 -11.36 2.04
CA TYR A 138 3.00 -11.64 2.08
C TYR A 138 2.75 -13.04 2.62
N HIS A 139 1.68 -13.21 3.37
CA HIS A 139 1.23 -14.54 3.81
C HIS A 139 0.18 -15.09 2.86
N ASP A 140 0.01 -16.41 2.90
CA ASP A 140 -1.09 -17.12 2.26
C ASP A 140 -1.98 -17.75 3.34
N LEU A 141 -3.28 -17.47 3.28
CA LEU A 141 -4.29 -17.94 4.23
C LEU A 141 -4.42 -19.47 4.24
N LEU A 142 -4.25 -20.15 3.10
CA LEU A 142 -4.26 -21.60 3.03
C LEU A 142 -3.05 -22.18 3.77
N LEU A 143 -1.87 -21.56 3.60
CA LEU A 143 -0.65 -22.00 4.28
C LEU A 143 -0.67 -21.70 5.78
N LEU A 144 -1.24 -20.56 6.20
CA LEU A 144 -1.45 -20.27 7.62
C LEU A 144 -2.41 -21.29 8.24
N ALA A 145 -3.48 -21.67 7.54
CA ALA A 145 -4.42 -22.68 8.00
C ALA A 145 -3.78 -24.09 8.06
N GLU A 146 -2.94 -24.44 7.08
CA GLU A 146 -2.15 -25.68 7.10
C GLU A 146 -1.18 -25.71 8.29
N ALA A 147 -0.41 -24.64 8.50
CA ALA A 147 0.53 -24.52 9.62
C ALA A 147 -0.18 -24.58 10.99
N ALA A 148 -1.43 -24.13 11.06
CA ALA A 148 -2.28 -24.24 12.25
C ALA A 148 -2.91 -25.65 12.43
N GLY A 149 -2.66 -26.59 11.53
CA GLY A 149 -3.26 -27.93 11.56
C GLY A 149 -4.74 -27.98 11.15
N ALA A 150 -5.25 -26.93 10.52
CA ALA A 150 -6.66 -26.80 10.12
C ALA A 150 -6.78 -26.45 8.62
N PRO A 151 -6.28 -27.29 7.70
CA PRO A 151 -6.24 -26.96 6.27
C PRO A 151 -7.64 -26.75 5.69
N VAL A 152 -7.80 -25.67 4.92
CA VAL A 152 -9.06 -25.27 4.27
C VAL A 152 -9.05 -25.63 2.77
N ALA A 153 -10.17 -25.47 2.08
CA ALA A 153 -10.27 -25.76 0.64
C ALA A 153 -9.62 -24.64 -0.20
N PRO A 154 -9.12 -24.93 -1.41
CA PRO A 154 -8.78 -23.90 -2.39
C PRO A 154 -9.99 -23.02 -2.74
N PRO A 155 -9.78 -21.76 -3.18
CA PRO A 155 -10.88 -20.86 -3.50
C PRO A 155 -11.72 -21.37 -4.68
N SER A 156 -13.05 -21.35 -4.53
CA SER A 156 -14.00 -21.43 -5.65
C SER A 156 -14.35 -20.03 -6.14
N VAL A 157 -14.98 -19.91 -7.32
CA VAL A 157 -15.47 -18.62 -7.86
C VAL A 157 -16.32 -17.86 -6.83
N ALA A 158 -17.19 -18.57 -6.09
CA ALA A 158 -18.01 -17.96 -5.06
C ALA A 158 -17.17 -17.39 -3.90
N VAL A 159 -16.12 -18.09 -3.49
CA VAL A 159 -15.18 -17.61 -2.46
C VAL A 159 -14.42 -16.38 -2.95
N VAL A 160 -13.91 -16.39 -4.19
CA VAL A 160 -13.23 -15.22 -4.79
C VAL A 160 -14.12 -13.98 -4.73
N ARG A 161 -15.37 -14.11 -5.21
CA ARG A 161 -16.35 -13.01 -5.20
C ARG A 161 -16.68 -12.54 -3.78
N ALA A 162 -16.81 -13.46 -2.83
CA ALA A 162 -17.07 -13.11 -1.42
C ALA A 162 -15.88 -12.36 -0.78
N VAL A 163 -14.65 -12.79 -1.02
CA VAL A 163 -13.43 -12.09 -0.56
C VAL A 163 -13.33 -10.70 -1.18
N ALA A 164 -13.62 -10.57 -2.47
CA ALA A 164 -13.66 -9.26 -3.15
C ALA A 164 -14.69 -8.32 -2.51
N ALA A 165 -15.91 -8.80 -2.27
CA ALA A 165 -16.96 -8.03 -1.61
C ALA A 165 -16.57 -7.60 -0.19
N GLN A 166 -15.99 -8.50 0.61
CA GLN A 166 -15.47 -8.18 1.95
C GLN A 166 -14.38 -7.11 1.89
N SER A 167 -13.47 -7.22 0.91
CA SER A 167 -12.37 -6.26 0.74
C SER A 167 -12.85 -4.88 0.33
N ILE A 168 -13.85 -4.79 -0.58
CA ILE A 168 -14.46 -3.53 -0.98
C ILE A 168 -15.19 -2.91 0.20
N ALA A 169 -16.02 -3.68 0.91
CA ALA A 169 -16.76 -3.18 2.08
C ALA A 169 -15.83 -2.63 3.17
N GLU A 170 -14.71 -3.31 3.45
CA GLU A 170 -13.73 -2.82 4.43
C GLU A 170 -12.99 -1.57 3.94
N LEU A 171 -12.69 -1.46 2.63
CA LEU A 171 -12.12 -0.25 2.06
C LEU A 171 -13.11 0.92 2.14
N THR A 172 -14.35 0.74 1.71
CA THR A 172 -15.43 1.74 1.81
C THR A 172 -15.64 2.19 3.26
N ARG A 173 -15.71 1.26 4.22
CA ARG A 173 -15.84 1.59 5.65
C ARG A 173 -14.69 2.48 6.13
N ARG A 174 -13.46 2.23 5.70
CA ARG A 174 -12.29 3.06 6.06
C ARG A 174 -12.29 4.41 5.37
N GLU A 175 -12.76 4.46 4.12
CA GLU A 175 -12.93 5.71 3.39
C GLU A 175 -13.91 6.62 4.12
N GLU A 176 -15.08 6.09 4.51
CA GLU A 176 -16.09 6.81 5.28
C GLU A 176 -15.58 7.24 6.66
N ALA A 177 -14.93 6.33 7.39
CA ALA A 177 -14.45 6.60 8.76
C ALA A 177 -13.36 7.67 8.83
N HIS A 178 -12.66 7.95 7.72
CA HIS A 178 -11.56 8.91 7.66
C HIS A 178 -11.76 10.02 6.61
N ASP A 179 -12.98 10.16 6.08
CA ASP A 179 -13.36 11.10 5.00
C ASP A 179 -12.35 11.11 3.84
N THR A 180 -11.87 9.92 3.46
CA THR A 180 -10.85 9.85 2.42
C THR A 180 -11.47 9.99 1.04
N ILE A 181 -10.65 10.35 0.05
CA ILE A 181 -11.01 10.17 -1.36
C ILE A 181 -11.46 8.73 -1.58
N THR A 182 -12.68 8.53 -2.09
CA THR A 182 -13.19 7.22 -2.47
C THR A 182 -12.34 6.66 -3.61
N VAL A 183 -11.97 5.39 -3.53
CA VAL A 183 -11.38 4.58 -4.61
C VAL A 183 -11.94 3.15 -4.64
N SER A 184 -12.72 2.76 -3.62
CA SER A 184 -13.36 1.45 -3.53
C SER A 184 -14.22 1.09 -4.75
N ASP A 185 -14.84 2.09 -5.37
CA ASP A 185 -15.65 1.95 -6.59
C ASP A 185 -14.84 1.42 -7.79
N LEU A 186 -13.54 1.69 -7.84
CA LEU A 186 -12.66 1.22 -8.92
C LEU A 186 -12.50 -0.31 -8.94
N PHE A 187 -12.82 -0.97 -7.83
CA PHE A 187 -12.68 -2.42 -7.68
C PHE A 187 -13.99 -3.20 -7.84
N ALA A 188 -15.12 -2.51 -8.08
CA ALA A 188 -16.43 -3.14 -8.19
C ALA A 188 -16.49 -4.16 -9.34
N ASN A 189 -15.81 -3.87 -10.46
CA ASN A 189 -15.71 -4.75 -11.62
C ASN A 189 -14.26 -4.77 -12.12
N PRO A 190 -13.40 -5.63 -11.53
CA PRO A 190 -12.00 -5.70 -11.95
C PRO A 190 -11.90 -6.11 -13.42
N SER A 191 -11.20 -5.30 -14.23
CA SER A 191 -11.03 -5.54 -15.67
C SER A 191 -9.73 -6.24 -16.02
N SER A 192 -8.73 -6.20 -15.13
CA SER A 192 -7.43 -6.83 -15.31
C SER A 192 -6.68 -6.98 -13.98
N PHE A 193 -5.70 -7.88 -13.95
CA PHE A 193 -4.70 -7.92 -12.88
C PHE A 193 -3.81 -6.67 -12.80
N ASP A 194 -3.78 -5.82 -13.83
CA ASP A 194 -3.04 -4.57 -13.77
C ASP A 194 -3.60 -3.57 -12.75
N LEU A 195 -4.85 -3.76 -12.29
CA LEU A 195 -5.43 -2.95 -11.21
C LEU A 195 -4.69 -3.11 -9.88
N MET A 196 -4.16 -4.30 -9.59
CA MET A 196 -3.43 -4.60 -8.36
C MET A 196 -2.39 -5.69 -8.63
N ARG A 197 -1.13 -5.49 -8.24
CA ARG A 197 -0.04 -6.50 -8.38
C ARG A 197 0.09 -7.43 -7.18
N THR A 198 -0.33 -6.94 -6.03
CA THR A 198 -0.50 -7.65 -4.75
C THR A 198 -1.70 -7.01 -4.05
N ILE A 199 -2.10 -7.47 -2.87
CA ILE A 199 -3.25 -6.92 -2.15
C ILE A 199 -3.13 -5.43 -1.77
N ASN A 200 -1.93 -4.84 -1.80
CA ASN A 200 -1.67 -3.46 -1.41
C ASN A 200 -0.77 -2.70 -2.40
N HIS A 201 -0.50 -3.26 -3.59
CA HIS A 201 0.25 -2.60 -4.66
C HIS A 201 -0.65 -2.28 -5.86
N PRO A 202 -1.36 -1.13 -5.86
CA PRO A 202 -2.22 -0.74 -6.96
C PRO A 202 -1.49 -0.50 -8.28
N GLY A 203 -2.25 -0.66 -9.36
CA GLY A 203 -1.93 -0.27 -10.72
C GLY A 203 -1.80 1.23 -10.93
N ASN A 204 -1.21 1.63 -12.05
CA ASN A 204 -1.12 3.04 -12.44
C ASN A 204 -2.52 3.65 -12.57
N ALA A 205 -3.46 2.96 -13.23
CA ALA A 205 -4.83 3.44 -13.40
C ALA A 205 -5.55 3.76 -12.08
N VAL A 206 -5.26 3.01 -11.00
CA VAL A 206 -5.83 3.30 -9.67
C VAL A 206 -5.21 4.57 -9.10
N PHE A 207 -3.90 4.73 -9.20
CA PHE A 207 -3.23 5.96 -8.74
C PHE A 207 -3.60 7.18 -9.58
N GLU A 208 -3.82 7.02 -10.89
CA GLU A 208 -4.26 8.08 -11.79
C GLU A 208 -5.65 8.58 -11.39
N ALA A 209 -6.58 7.67 -11.15
CA ALA A 209 -7.92 8.00 -10.65
C ALA A 209 -7.85 8.69 -9.27
N LEU A 210 -7.03 8.17 -8.35
CA LEU A 210 -6.82 8.80 -7.04
C LEU A 210 -6.25 10.23 -7.19
N ALA A 211 -5.19 10.40 -7.98
CA ALA A 211 -4.55 11.69 -8.19
C ALA A 211 -5.50 12.71 -8.81
N GLY A 212 -6.30 12.31 -9.82
CA GLY A 212 -7.33 13.17 -10.41
C GLY A 212 -8.37 13.62 -9.38
N ARG A 213 -8.87 12.69 -8.55
CA ARG A 213 -9.83 12.99 -7.47
C ARG A 213 -9.25 13.89 -6.39
N VAL A 214 -7.97 13.69 -6.03
CA VAL A 214 -7.26 14.58 -5.10
C VAL A 214 -7.10 15.99 -5.69
N ARG A 215 -6.68 16.12 -6.96
CA ARG A 215 -6.55 17.42 -7.63
C ARG A 215 -7.89 18.16 -7.68
N ALA A 216 -8.97 17.46 -8.02
CA ALA A 216 -10.33 18.01 -7.97
C ALA A 216 -10.71 18.49 -6.56
N ARG A 217 -10.45 17.70 -5.50
CA ARG A 217 -10.71 18.09 -4.10
C ARG A 217 -9.91 19.32 -3.67
N LEU A 218 -8.71 19.48 -4.19
CA LEU A 218 -7.84 20.63 -3.91
C LEU A 218 -8.19 21.87 -4.76
N GLY A 219 -8.99 21.73 -5.82
CA GLY A 219 -9.28 22.81 -6.77
C GLY A 219 -8.11 23.09 -7.71
N LEU A 220 -7.25 22.11 -7.94
CA LEU A 220 -6.14 22.18 -8.89
C LEU A 220 -6.62 21.83 -10.30
N SER A 221 -5.86 22.27 -11.32
CA SER A 221 -6.18 21.96 -12.71
C SER A 221 -6.22 20.46 -12.95
N GLU A 222 -7.15 19.99 -13.77
CA GLU A 222 -7.16 18.60 -14.20
C GLU A 222 -5.83 18.26 -14.90
N ARG A 223 -5.31 17.06 -14.62
CA ARG A 223 -4.08 16.57 -15.24
C ARG A 223 -4.14 15.07 -15.41
N VAL A 224 -3.77 14.62 -16.60
CA VAL A 224 -3.38 13.24 -16.84
C VAL A 224 -1.87 13.16 -16.67
N ALA A 225 -1.44 12.35 -15.71
CA ALA A 225 -0.04 12.14 -15.41
C ALA A 225 0.38 10.76 -15.92
N ASP A 226 1.38 10.70 -16.80
CA ASP A 226 2.04 9.45 -17.14
C ASP A 226 3.34 9.33 -16.32
N PRO A 227 3.46 8.35 -15.41
CA PRO A 227 4.68 8.13 -14.65
C PRO A 227 5.83 7.57 -15.50
N GLY A 228 5.59 7.20 -16.77
CA GLY A 228 6.55 6.63 -17.70
C GLY A 228 7.01 5.22 -17.34
N ARG A 229 6.46 4.64 -16.26
CA ARG A 229 6.78 3.32 -15.73
C ARG A 229 5.66 2.78 -14.83
N PRO A 230 5.58 1.46 -14.65
CA PRO A 230 4.77 0.85 -13.59
C PRO A 230 5.16 1.33 -12.18
N LEU A 231 4.18 1.79 -11.40
CA LEU A 231 4.33 2.15 -9.98
C LEU A 231 4.13 0.91 -9.09
N LEU A 232 4.79 0.86 -7.93
CA LEU A 232 4.76 -0.28 -6.99
C LEU A 232 4.96 -1.65 -7.69
N ASN A 233 5.91 -1.70 -8.63
CA ASN A 233 6.08 -2.82 -9.56
C ASN A 233 7.03 -3.92 -9.07
N ARG A 234 7.50 -3.84 -7.82
CA ARG A 234 8.57 -4.72 -7.31
C ARG A 234 8.15 -6.18 -7.18
N VAL A 235 6.93 -6.44 -6.71
CA VAL A 235 6.43 -7.79 -6.45
C VAL A 235 5.08 -7.96 -7.11
N HIS A 236 4.90 -9.09 -7.80
CA HIS A 236 3.64 -9.50 -8.41
C HIS A 236 3.25 -10.89 -7.95
N ALA A 237 2.11 -10.99 -7.30
CA ALA A 237 1.54 -12.24 -6.82
C ALA A 237 1.09 -13.16 -7.96
N PRO A 238 1.08 -14.50 -7.79
CA PRO A 238 0.52 -15.43 -8.75
C PRO A 238 -0.93 -15.08 -9.13
N ARG A 239 -1.31 -15.34 -10.37
CA ARG A 239 -2.64 -15.11 -10.94
C ARG A 239 -3.38 -16.43 -11.02
N LEU A 240 -4.30 -16.67 -10.08
CA LEU A 240 -5.02 -17.94 -10.01
C LEU A 240 -6.05 -18.06 -11.15
N PRO A 241 -6.16 -19.24 -11.81
CA PRO A 241 -7.18 -19.46 -12.84
C PRO A 241 -8.61 -19.18 -12.38
N VAL A 242 -8.95 -19.53 -11.12
CA VAL A 242 -10.29 -19.29 -10.56
C VAL A 242 -10.62 -17.80 -10.41
N VAL A 243 -9.61 -16.92 -10.29
CA VAL A 243 -9.82 -15.47 -10.26
C VAL A 243 -10.09 -14.94 -11.67
N VAL A 244 -9.39 -15.46 -12.68
CA VAL A 244 -9.66 -15.17 -14.10
C VAL A 244 -11.10 -15.56 -14.44
N GLU A 245 -11.53 -16.76 -14.05
CA GLU A 245 -12.90 -17.24 -14.23
C GLU A 245 -13.93 -16.37 -13.49
N ALA A 246 -13.66 -16.04 -12.21
CA ALA A 246 -14.61 -15.34 -11.36
C ALA A 246 -15.02 -13.95 -11.90
N PHE A 247 -14.09 -13.26 -12.56
CA PHE A 247 -14.28 -11.90 -13.09
C PHE A 247 -14.27 -11.82 -14.62
N GLY A 248 -14.02 -12.92 -15.33
CA GLY A 248 -13.91 -12.92 -16.80
C GLY A 248 -12.73 -12.08 -17.29
N LEU A 249 -11.58 -12.17 -16.60
CA LEU A 249 -10.41 -11.36 -16.93
C LEU A 249 -9.77 -11.80 -18.25
N PRO A 250 -9.22 -10.88 -19.06
CA PRO A 250 -8.50 -11.23 -20.28
C PRO A 250 -7.09 -11.76 -20.00
N ASP A 251 -6.58 -11.54 -18.79
CA ASP A 251 -5.24 -11.94 -18.37
C ASP A 251 -5.07 -13.46 -18.29
N ALA A 252 -3.92 -13.95 -18.75
CA ALA A 252 -3.52 -15.33 -18.53
C ALA A 252 -3.19 -15.59 -17.03
N PRO A 253 -3.53 -16.78 -16.51
CA PRO A 253 -3.03 -17.26 -15.22
C PRO A 253 -1.50 -17.29 -15.17
N ARG A 254 -0.95 -17.19 -13.95
CA ARG A 254 0.49 -17.24 -13.66
C ARG A 254 0.68 -17.95 -12.33
N ASP A 255 1.49 -19.00 -12.32
CA ASP A 255 1.68 -19.90 -11.18
C ASP A 255 2.90 -19.57 -10.30
N HIS A 256 3.73 -18.62 -10.71
CA HIS A 256 4.91 -18.14 -9.98
C HIS A 256 4.72 -16.70 -9.53
N TRP A 257 5.57 -16.23 -8.62
CA TRP A 257 5.73 -14.83 -8.28
C TRP A 257 6.69 -14.15 -9.25
N VAL A 258 6.57 -12.84 -9.40
CA VAL A 258 7.62 -12.01 -10.02
C VAL A 258 8.16 -11.06 -8.96
N VAL A 259 9.46 -11.12 -8.67
CA VAL A 259 10.15 -10.28 -7.68
C VAL A 259 11.32 -9.60 -8.36
N ASP A 260 11.31 -8.26 -8.38
CA ASP A 260 12.33 -7.45 -9.05
C ASP A 260 12.54 -7.86 -10.52
N GLY A 261 11.45 -8.30 -11.17
CA GLY A 261 11.44 -8.76 -12.57
C GLY A 261 11.88 -10.21 -12.78
N ALA A 262 12.28 -10.93 -11.73
CA ALA A 262 12.65 -12.34 -11.79
C ALA A 262 11.53 -13.26 -11.31
N ASP A 263 11.41 -14.42 -11.95
CA ASP A 263 10.44 -15.43 -11.57
C ASP A 263 10.87 -16.15 -10.29
N VAL A 264 9.96 -16.27 -9.34
CA VAL A 264 10.15 -17.00 -8.08
C VAL A 264 9.03 -18.04 -7.95
N SER A 265 9.42 -19.32 -7.87
CA SER A 265 8.47 -20.44 -7.79
C SER A 265 7.53 -20.32 -6.59
N ALA A 266 6.22 -20.53 -6.81
CA ALA A 266 5.25 -20.59 -5.71
C ALA A 266 5.47 -21.78 -4.78
N ASP A 267 5.99 -22.91 -5.29
CA ASP A 267 6.35 -24.07 -4.46
C ASP A 267 7.54 -23.79 -3.55
N LEU A 268 8.52 -23.04 -4.06
CA LEU A 268 9.63 -22.55 -3.25
C LEU A 268 9.11 -21.63 -2.14
N VAL A 269 8.30 -20.63 -2.48
CA VAL A 269 7.69 -19.72 -1.49
C VAL A 269 6.90 -20.50 -0.44
N ARG A 270 6.07 -21.46 -0.86
CA ARG A 270 5.30 -22.33 0.04
C ARG A 270 6.21 -23.05 1.04
N ARG A 271 7.27 -23.70 0.56
CA ARG A 271 8.20 -24.45 1.43
C ARG A 271 8.87 -23.55 2.45
N GLU A 272 9.45 -22.44 2.00
CA GLU A 272 10.15 -21.50 2.89
C GLU A 272 9.20 -20.84 3.90
N HIS A 273 7.95 -20.57 3.50
CA HIS A 273 6.94 -20.02 4.41
C HIS A 273 6.50 -21.02 5.48
N LEU A 274 6.28 -22.29 5.13
CA LEU A 274 5.91 -23.32 6.10
C LEU A 274 7.05 -23.59 7.09
N GLU A 275 8.30 -23.62 6.64
CA GLU A 275 9.46 -23.72 7.53
C GLU A 275 9.56 -22.50 8.46
N TRP A 276 9.36 -21.30 7.90
CA TRP A 276 9.34 -20.07 8.69
C TRP A 276 8.19 -20.03 9.71
N TYR A 277 6.99 -20.51 9.36
CA TYR A 277 5.85 -20.62 10.27
C TYR A 277 6.11 -21.60 11.42
N ALA A 278 6.81 -22.71 11.16
CA ALA A 278 7.20 -23.64 12.22
C ALA A 278 8.15 -22.99 13.24
N ALA A 279 9.03 -22.08 12.79
CA ALA A 279 9.93 -21.31 13.65
C ALA A 279 9.25 -20.10 14.33
N ASN A 280 8.11 -19.63 13.82
CA ASN A 280 7.41 -18.42 14.29
C ASN A 280 5.91 -18.72 14.57
N PRO A 281 5.56 -19.60 15.52
CA PRO A 281 4.17 -20.05 15.69
C PRO A 281 3.18 -18.96 16.11
N ASP A 282 3.66 -17.86 16.71
CA ASP A 282 2.82 -16.71 17.10
C ASP A 282 2.25 -15.97 15.89
N ILE A 283 2.96 -15.91 14.75
CA ILE A 283 2.43 -15.34 13.50
C ILE A 283 1.27 -16.17 12.96
N VAL A 284 1.32 -17.50 13.11
CA VAL A 284 0.28 -18.42 12.65
C VAL A 284 -0.97 -18.17 13.49
N ALA A 285 -0.83 -18.16 14.81
CA ALA A 285 -1.94 -17.86 15.72
C ALA A 285 -2.55 -16.47 15.45
N ALA A 286 -1.71 -15.43 15.33
CA ALA A 286 -2.17 -14.08 15.04
C ALA A 286 -2.85 -13.97 13.67
N GLY A 287 -2.31 -14.64 12.65
CA GLY A 287 -2.84 -14.67 11.29
C GLY A 287 -4.21 -15.35 11.23
N VAL A 288 -4.33 -16.55 11.81
CA VAL A 288 -5.59 -17.30 11.86
C VAL A 288 -6.65 -16.53 12.64
N ALA A 289 -6.31 -15.98 13.81
CA ALA A 289 -7.26 -15.20 14.61
C ALA A 289 -7.74 -13.94 13.87
N ARG A 290 -6.80 -13.18 13.29
CA ARG A 290 -7.10 -11.94 12.55
C ARG A 290 -7.96 -12.19 11.32
N HIS A 291 -7.72 -13.30 10.61
CA HIS A 291 -8.37 -13.62 9.34
C HIS A 291 -9.46 -14.68 9.45
N ALA A 292 -9.89 -15.05 10.67
CA ALA A 292 -10.92 -16.06 10.90
C ALA A 292 -12.22 -15.84 10.07
N PRO A 293 -12.77 -14.60 9.96
CA PRO A 293 -13.96 -14.38 9.13
C PRO A 293 -13.75 -14.68 7.64
N THR A 294 -12.55 -14.42 7.12
CA THR A 294 -12.20 -14.71 5.72
C THR A 294 -11.89 -16.19 5.54
N LEU A 295 -11.15 -16.82 6.46
CA LEU A 295 -10.85 -18.26 6.46
C LEU A 295 -12.12 -19.12 6.49
N ALA A 296 -13.18 -18.67 7.17
CA ALA A 296 -14.48 -19.35 7.19
C ALA A 296 -15.11 -19.50 5.78
N LEU A 297 -14.76 -18.63 4.82
CA LEU A 297 -15.21 -18.76 3.43
C LEU A 297 -14.57 -19.97 2.72
N PHE A 298 -13.38 -20.38 3.15
CA PHE A 298 -12.62 -21.50 2.58
C PHE A 298 -12.91 -22.83 3.28
N ALA A 299 -13.70 -22.83 4.35
CA ALA A 299 -14.03 -24.04 5.09
C ALA A 299 -14.67 -25.08 4.16
N ARG A 300 -14.23 -26.34 4.27
CA ARG A 300 -14.83 -27.47 3.55
C ARG A 300 -16.29 -27.61 4.02
N ARG A 301 -17.25 -27.30 3.14
CA ARG A 301 -18.66 -27.59 3.37
C ARG A 301 -18.96 -29.02 2.97
#